data_AF-A0A847VH89-F1
#
_entry.id   AF-A0A847VH89-F1
#
_cell.length_a   1.000
_cell.length_b   1.000
_cell.length_c   1.000
_cell.angle_alpha   90.00
_cell.angle_beta   90.00
_cell.angle_gamma   90.00
#
_symmetry.space_group_name_H-M   'P 1'
#
loop_
_entity.id
_entity.type
_entity.pdbx_description
1 polymer ?
#
loop_
_entity_poly.entity_id
_entity_poly.type
_entity_poly.pdbx_seq_one_letter_code
_entity_poly.pdbx_strand_id
1 'polypeptide(L)'
;MQETAAFGFDNARAAQQALGERVRALLAARGIASVAAPGFEAPGVVVSYTERADWASGQAWAAQGLQIAAGVPLACDEPADFRTFRVGLFGLDKLKNVERTVATFERALDALLAR
;
A
#
# COMPACT_ATOMS: atom_id res chain seq x y z
N MET A 1 22.57 -3.70 3.00
CA MET A 1 22.68 -3.74 4.48
C MET A 1 23.50 -2.58 5.04
N GLN A 2 24.68 -2.25 4.49
CA GLN A 2 25.50 -1.12 4.98
C GLN A 2 24.76 0.22 4.95
N GLU A 3 24.03 0.52 3.87
CA GLU A 3 23.25 1.76 3.77
C GLU A 3 22.10 1.84 4.78
N THR A 4 21.45 0.71 5.07
CA THR A 4 20.40 0.64 6.11
C THR A 4 21.01 0.84 7.49
N ALA A 5 22.18 0.26 7.75
CA ALA A 5 22.92 0.49 8.99
C ALA A 5 23.32 1.96 9.15
N ALA A 6 23.79 2.61 8.07
CA ALA A 6 24.12 4.03 8.06
C ALA A 6 22.89 4.94 8.25
N PHE A 7 21.74 4.55 7.71
CA PHE A 7 20.46 5.23 7.99
C PHE A 7 19.97 5.02 9.43
N GLY A 8 20.40 3.91 10.06
CA GLY A 8 19.99 3.47 11.38
C GLY A 8 18.83 2.47 11.31
N PHE A 9 18.98 1.32 11.96
CA PHE A 9 17.95 0.28 11.95
C PHE A 9 16.67 0.72 12.65
N ASP A 10 16.79 1.45 13.76
CA ASP A 10 15.63 2.00 14.47
C ASP A 10 14.92 3.06 13.64
N ASN A 11 15.67 3.91 12.94
CA ASN A 11 15.12 4.88 11.99
C ASN A 11 14.39 4.18 10.83
N ALA A 12 14.99 3.12 10.27
CA ALA A 12 14.35 2.31 9.22
C ALA A 12 13.04 1.67 9.70
N ARG A 13 13.04 1.11 10.91
CA ARG A 13 11.84 0.52 11.52
C ARG A 13 10.76 1.58 11.74
N ALA A 14 11.11 2.72 12.35
CA ALA A 14 10.16 3.80 12.61
C ALA A 14 9.58 4.38 11.30
N ALA A 15 10.43 4.60 10.29
CA ALA A 15 10.01 5.08 8.98
C ALA A 15 9.08 4.08 8.27
N GLN A 16 9.35 2.78 8.36
CA GLN A 16 8.48 1.75 7.77
C GLN A 16 7.10 1.76 8.43
N GLN A 17 7.04 1.91 9.76
CA GLN A 17 5.77 2.02 10.49
C GLN A 17 4.99 3.27 10.09
N ALA A 18 5.64 4.43 10.10
CA ALA A 18 5.00 5.69 9.73
C ALA A 18 4.49 5.69 8.27
N LEU A 19 5.27 5.12 7.34
CA LEU A 19 4.87 5.00 5.94
C LEU A 19 3.64 4.09 5.78
N GLY A 20 3.65 2.92 6.41
CA GLY A 20 2.52 1.99 6.38
C GLY A 20 1.25 2.58 6.98
N GLU A 21 1.35 3.19 8.15
CA GLU A 21 0.23 3.83 8.85
C GLU A 21 -0.42 4.93 8.00
N ARG A 22 0.38 5.82 7.41
CA ARG A 22 -0.13 6.92 6.58
C ARG A 22 -0.79 6.44 5.30
N VAL A 23 -0.23 5.43 4.63
CA VAL A 23 -0.84 4.85 3.42
C VAL A 23 -2.17 4.16 3.76
N ARG A 24 -2.25 3.42 4.88
CA ARG A 24 -3.51 2.82 5.34
C ARG A 24 -4.54 3.88 5.72
N ALA A 25 -4.13 4.93 6.42
CA ALA A 25 -5.00 6.04 6.79
C ALA A 25 -5.58 6.76 5.56
N LEU A 26 -4.77 6.97 4.51
CA LEU A 26 -5.25 7.53 3.25
C LEU A 26 -6.34 6.64 2.63
N LEU A 27 -6.08 5.36 2.46
CA LEU A 27 -7.05 4.42 1.90
C LEU A 27 -8.36 4.40 2.70
N ALA A 28 -8.27 4.30 4.03
CA ALA A 28 -9.42 4.32 4.92
C ALA A 28 -10.20 5.64 4.80
N ALA A 29 -9.52 6.78 4.72
CA ALA A 29 -10.15 8.09 4.52
C ALA A 29 -10.89 8.23 3.17
N ARG A 30 -10.54 7.40 2.18
CA ARG A 30 -11.23 7.31 0.88
C ARG A 30 -12.25 6.16 0.81
N GLY A 31 -12.60 5.57 1.96
CA GLY A 31 -13.59 4.50 2.05
C GLY A 31 -13.09 3.13 1.56
N ILE A 32 -11.79 2.96 1.37
CA ILE A 32 -11.20 1.70 0.89
C ILE A 32 -10.79 0.86 2.10
N ALA A 33 -11.48 -0.27 2.28
CA ALA A 33 -11.29 -1.15 3.42
C ALA A 33 -9.98 -1.96 3.36
N SER A 34 -9.31 -2.10 4.50
CA SER A 34 -8.19 -3.03 4.68
C SER A 34 -8.67 -4.48 4.72
N VAL A 35 -7.89 -5.40 4.17
CA VAL A 35 -8.09 -6.84 4.35
C VAL A 35 -7.62 -7.29 5.73
N ALA A 36 -6.56 -6.68 6.26
CA ALA A 36 -6.04 -7.00 7.58
C ALA A 36 -6.92 -6.39 8.67
N ALA A 37 -7.29 -7.20 9.66
CA ALA A 37 -8.05 -6.75 10.82
C ALA A 37 -7.25 -5.75 11.68
N PRO A 38 -7.93 -4.87 12.45
CA PRO A 38 -7.27 -3.93 13.36
C PRO A 38 -6.28 -4.64 14.28
N GLY A 39 -5.07 -4.09 14.40
CA GLY A 39 -3.98 -4.67 15.19
C GLY A 39 -3.10 -5.68 14.44
N PHE A 40 -3.50 -6.13 13.24
CA PHE A 40 -2.74 -7.07 12.41
C PHE A 40 -2.27 -6.46 11.08
N GLU A 41 -2.36 -5.14 10.96
CA GLU A 41 -2.04 -4.42 9.73
C GLU A 41 -0.53 -4.29 9.51
N ALA A 42 -0.01 -4.98 8.49
CA ALA A 42 1.41 -4.94 8.18
C ALA A 42 1.84 -3.55 7.63
N PRO A 43 3.04 -3.06 7.99
CA PRO A 43 3.53 -1.74 7.52
C PRO A 43 4.25 -1.77 6.17
N GLY A 44 4.77 -2.93 5.76
CA GLY A 44 5.49 -3.08 4.49
C GLY A 44 4.60 -3.51 3.32
N VAL A 45 3.46 -4.13 3.61
CA VAL A 45 2.51 -4.64 2.62
C VAL A 45 1.11 -4.22 3.06
N VAL A 46 0.48 -3.38 2.26
CA VAL A 46 -0.92 -2.98 2.46
C VAL A 46 -1.77 -3.74 1.45
N VAL A 47 -2.80 -4.41 1.93
CA VAL A 47 -3.77 -5.15 1.09
C VAL A 47 -5.15 -4.59 1.38
N SER A 48 -5.84 -4.16 0.32
CA SER A 48 -7.14 -3.52 0.42
C SER A 48 -8.14 -4.14 -0.53
N TYR A 49 -9.40 -4.12 -0.13
CA TYR A 49 -10.52 -4.56 -0.95
C TYR A 49 -10.77 -3.60 -2.11
N THR A 50 -11.33 -4.12 -3.19
CA THR A 50 -11.84 -3.32 -4.30
C THR A 50 -12.90 -4.08 -5.08
N GLU A 51 -13.91 -3.38 -5.58
CA GLU A 51 -14.86 -3.94 -6.54
C GLU A 51 -14.36 -3.83 -7.99
N ARG A 52 -13.29 -3.06 -8.21
CA ARG A 52 -12.77 -2.71 -9.53
C ARG A 52 -11.75 -3.74 -10.03
N ALA A 53 -12.07 -4.43 -11.13
CA ALA A 53 -11.18 -5.41 -11.75
C ALA A 53 -9.87 -4.78 -12.26
N ASP A 54 -9.93 -3.55 -12.77
CA ASP A 54 -8.76 -2.78 -13.23
C ASP A 54 -7.86 -2.29 -12.08
N TRP A 55 -8.39 -2.17 -10.87
CA TRP A 55 -7.60 -1.95 -9.66
C TRP A 55 -6.95 -3.25 -9.18
N ALA A 56 -7.71 -4.34 -9.16
CA ALA A 56 -7.24 -5.65 -8.71
C ALA A 56 -6.10 -6.19 -9.58
N SER A 57 -6.14 -5.94 -10.90
CA SER A 57 -5.07 -6.31 -11.83
C SER A 57 -3.87 -5.35 -11.79
N GLY A 58 -4.01 -4.16 -11.20
CA GLY A 58 -3.01 -3.10 -11.20
C GLY A 58 -3.03 -2.21 -12.46
N GLN A 59 -3.86 -2.50 -13.46
CA GLN A 59 -3.89 -1.77 -14.72
C GLN A 59 -4.21 -0.28 -14.54
N ALA A 60 -5.20 0.05 -13.70
CA ALA A 60 -5.59 1.42 -13.44
C ALA A 60 -4.43 2.21 -12.79
N TRP A 61 -3.75 1.60 -11.83
CA TRP A 61 -2.60 2.16 -11.12
C TRP A 61 -1.42 2.41 -12.06
N ALA A 62 -1.14 1.47 -12.97
CA ALA A 62 -0.10 1.62 -13.98
C ALA A 62 -0.37 2.83 -14.89
N ALA A 63 -1.63 3.09 -15.24
CA ALA A 63 -2.02 4.28 -16.00
C ALA A 63 -1.79 5.61 -15.23
N GLN A 64 -1.68 5.57 -13.90
CA GLN A 64 -1.26 6.70 -13.06
C GLN A 64 0.26 6.70 -12.75
N GLY A 65 1.04 5.85 -13.42
CA GLY A 65 2.48 5.75 -13.21
C GLY A 65 2.87 5.01 -11.92
N LEU A 66 1.95 4.23 -11.32
CA LEU A 66 2.21 3.46 -10.12
C LEU A 66 2.18 1.96 -10.41
N GLN A 67 3.33 1.29 -10.23
CA GLN A 67 3.37 -0.17 -10.23
C GLN A 67 2.95 -0.69 -8.84
N ILE A 68 1.87 -1.47 -8.81
CA ILE A 68 1.43 -2.21 -7.63
C ILE A 68 1.47 -3.72 -7.90
N ALA A 69 1.18 -4.54 -6.89
CA ALA A 69 1.00 -5.97 -7.08
C ALA A 69 -0.50 -6.30 -7.18
N ALA A 70 -0.84 -7.17 -8.13
CA ALA A 70 -2.20 -7.66 -8.28
C ALA A 70 -2.68 -8.40 -7.01
N GLY A 71 -3.99 -8.36 -6.79
CA GLY A 71 -4.65 -9.20 -5.79
C GLY A 71 -4.45 -10.68 -6.10
N VAL A 72 -4.34 -11.49 -5.06
CA VAL A 72 -4.23 -12.95 -5.16
C VAL A 72 -5.15 -13.58 -4.11
N PRO A 73 -5.65 -14.82 -4.34
CA PRO A 73 -6.39 -15.57 -3.33
C PRO A 73 -5.61 -15.71 -2.03
N LEU A 74 -6.32 -15.78 -0.91
CA LEU A 74 -5.75 -16.08 0.41
C LEU A 74 -5.63 -17.59 0.64
N ALA A 75 -6.48 -18.38 -0.04
CA ALA A 75 -6.63 -19.81 0.19
C ALA A 75 -7.00 -20.14 1.64
N CYS A 76 -7.94 -19.37 2.20
CA CYS A 76 -8.43 -19.51 3.58
C CYS A 76 -9.95 -19.37 3.68
N ASP A 77 -10.68 -19.99 2.73
CA ASP A 77 -12.14 -19.95 2.63
C ASP A 77 -12.69 -18.52 2.46
N GLU A 78 -11.98 -17.69 1.70
CA GLU A 78 -12.49 -16.37 1.30
C GLU A 78 -13.75 -16.46 0.42
N PRO A 79 -14.65 -15.46 0.47
CA PRO A 79 -15.82 -15.41 -0.40
C PRO A 79 -15.47 -15.46 -1.89
N ALA A 80 -16.40 -15.94 -2.72
CA ALA A 80 -16.18 -16.06 -4.17
C ALA A 80 -15.97 -14.72 -4.89
N ASP A 81 -16.48 -13.63 -4.31
CA ASP A 81 -16.32 -12.25 -4.77
C ASP A 81 -15.09 -11.55 -4.16
N PHE A 82 -14.23 -12.28 -3.42
CA PHE A 82 -13.01 -11.73 -2.84
C PHE A 82 -12.12 -11.10 -3.91
N ARG A 83 -11.95 -9.78 -3.82
CA ARG A 83 -11.16 -8.98 -4.76
C ARG A 83 -10.37 -7.93 -4.04
N THR A 84 -9.06 -7.92 -4.29
CA THR A 84 -8.10 -7.08 -3.58
C THR A 84 -7.05 -6.52 -4.52
N PHE A 85 -6.27 -5.56 -4.03
CA PHE A 85 -5.01 -5.12 -4.62
C PHE A 85 -3.96 -4.95 -3.53
N ARG A 86 -2.67 -4.98 -3.90
CA ARG A 86 -1.56 -4.99 -2.93
C ARG A 86 -0.53 -3.90 -3.21
N VAL A 87 -0.19 -3.13 -2.19
CA VAL A 87 0.81 -2.05 -2.24
C VAL A 87 2.04 -2.46 -1.42
N GLY A 88 3.19 -2.56 -2.10
CA GLY A 88 4.48 -2.81 -1.47
C GLY A 88 5.18 -1.50 -1.10
N LEU A 89 5.50 -1.33 0.17
CA LEU A 89 6.11 -0.11 0.74
C LEU A 89 7.58 -0.32 1.10
N PHE A 90 8.27 -1.16 0.33
CA PHE A 90 9.67 -1.52 0.55
C PHE A 90 10.64 -0.55 -0.12
N GLY A 91 11.84 -0.45 0.46
CA GLY A 91 13.01 0.19 -0.14
C GLY A 91 13.48 1.41 0.65
N LEU A 92 14.81 1.50 0.84
CA LEU A 92 15.43 2.54 1.65
C LEU A 92 15.13 3.95 1.13
N ASP A 93 14.97 4.13 -0.19
CA ASP A 93 14.59 5.40 -0.79
C ASP A 93 13.20 5.88 -0.37
N LYS A 94 12.26 4.95 -0.14
CA LYS A 94 10.94 5.28 0.41
C LYS A 94 11.05 5.65 1.88
N LEU A 95 11.83 4.87 2.64
CA LEU A 95 12.02 5.08 4.08
C LEU A 95 12.74 6.40 4.41
N LYS A 96 13.71 6.80 3.59
CA LYS A 96 14.37 8.10 3.69
C LYS A 96 13.45 9.28 3.27
N ASN A 97 12.36 9.00 2.56
CA ASN A 97 11.49 10.02 1.96
C ASN A 97 10.00 9.65 2.14
N VAL A 98 9.57 9.46 3.38
CA VAL A 98 8.20 9.01 3.70
C VAL A 98 7.16 9.98 3.12
N GLU A 99 7.28 11.28 3.38
CA GLU A 99 6.34 12.30 2.89
C GLU A 99 6.18 12.26 1.37
N ARG A 100 7.28 12.25 0.63
CA ARG A 100 7.28 12.15 -0.84
C ARG A 100 6.58 10.86 -1.31
N THR A 101 6.83 9.76 -0.62
CA THR A 101 6.27 8.44 -0.97
C THR A 101 4.75 8.45 -0.76
N VAL A 102 4.30 8.97 0.38
CA VAL A 102 2.87 9.12 0.70
C VAL A 102 2.18 10.05 -0.31
N ALA A 103 2.74 11.23 -0.58
CA ALA A 103 2.17 12.19 -1.53
C ALA A 103 2.09 11.65 -2.97
N THR A 104 3.08 10.84 -3.38
CA THR A 104 3.05 10.18 -4.69
C THR A 104 1.93 9.15 -4.79
N PHE A 105 1.74 8.37 -3.73
CA PHE A 105 0.64 7.41 -3.64
C PHE A 105 -0.72 8.12 -3.61
N GLU A 106 -0.87 9.15 -2.78
CA GLU A 106 -2.09 9.94 -2.64
C GLU A 106 -2.52 10.54 -3.99
N ARG A 107 -1.60 11.19 -4.72
CA ARG A 107 -1.90 11.76 -6.04
C ARG A 107 -2.42 10.70 -7.03
N ALA A 108 -1.83 9.52 -7.05
CA ALA A 108 -2.28 8.43 -7.93
C ALA A 108 -3.67 7.92 -7.50
N LEU A 109 -3.88 7.73 -6.19
CA LEU A 109 -5.16 7.32 -5.63
C LEU A 109 -6.27 8.32 -5.94
N ASP A 110 -6.05 9.61 -5.69
CA ASP A 110 -7.05 10.66 -5.92
C ASP A 110 -7.38 10.78 -7.43
N ALA A 111 -6.39 10.63 -8.32
CA ALA A 111 -6.63 10.61 -9.77
C ALA A 111 -7.46 9.39 -10.23
N LEU A 112 -7.35 8.25 -9.55
CA LEU A 112 -8.17 7.06 -9.83
C LEU A 112 -9.61 7.19 -9.33
N LEU A 113 -9.84 8.00 -8.29
CA LEU A 113 -11.14 8.23 -7.68
C LEU A 113 -11.92 9.39 -8.32
N ALA A 114 -11.23 10.35 -8.94
CA ALA A 114 -11.85 11.47 -9.64
C ALA A 114 -12.46 11.11 -11.02
N ARG A 115 -12.39 9.83 -11.41
CA ARG A 115 -12.90 9.28 -12.68
C ARG A 115 -13.99 8.26 -12.41
#